data_AF-A0A1C6KPF0-F1
#
_entry.id   AF-A0A1C6KPF0-F1
#
_cell.length_a   1.000
_cell.length_b   1.000
_cell.length_c   1.000
_cell.angle_alpha   90.00
_cell.angle_beta   90.00
_cell.angle_gamma   90.00
#
_symmetry.space_group_name_H-M   'P 1'
#
loop_
_entity.id
_entity.type
_entity.pdbx_description
1 polymer ?
#
loop_
_entity_poly.entity_id
_entity_poly.type
_entity_poly.pdbx_seq_one_letter_code
_entity_poly.pdbx_strand_id
1 'polypeptide(L)' 'MLLKENLDKRICDCESNADNTLTYREFIRASEEEFEMEKSNLDSMNEEELKNYLDFIDYLYEK' A
#
# COMPACT_ATOMS: atom_id res chain seq x y z
N MET A 1 -6.31 6.83 6.78
CA MET A 1 -6.51 5.43 7.23
C MET A 1 -6.99 4.66 6.01
N LEU A 2 -6.19 3.73 5.50
CA LEU A 2 -6.56 2.94 4.32
C LEU A 2 -7.75 2.06 4.69
N LEU A 3 -8.84 2.16 3.92
CA LEU A 3 -9.93 1.18 3.95
C LEU A 3 -9.68 0.16 2.84
N LYS A 4 -10.09 -1.10 3.07
CA LYS A 4 -9.90 -2.17 2.08
C LYS A 4 -10.54 -1.84 0.72
N GLU A 5 -11.69 -1.17 0.74
CA GLU A 5 -12.38 -0.72 -0.48
C GLU A 5 -11.63 0.35 -1.28
N ASN A 6 -10.62 0.99 -0.69
CA ASN A 6 -9.79 2.00 -1.34
C ASN A 6 -8.51 1.42 -1.95
N LEU A 7 -8.30 0.10 -1.90
CA LEU A 7 -7.09 -0.53 -2.40
C LEU A 7 -6.83 -0.22 -3.89
N ASP A 8 -7.90 -0.08 -4.66
CA ASP A 8 -7.87 0.25 -6.09
C ASP A 8 -8.14 1.76 -6.37
N LYS A 9 -8.12 2.61 -5.35
CA LYS A 9 -8.16 4.08 -5.50
C LYS A 9 -6.75 4.66 -5.46
N ARG A 10 -6.55 5.76 -6.18
CA ARG A 10 -5.28 6.50 -6.16
C ARG A 10 -5.00 7.05 -4.77
N ILE A 11 -3.75 7.00 -4.35
CA ILE A 11 -3.32 7.47 -3.03
C ILE A 11 -3.61 8.96 -2.89
N CYS A 12 -3.32 9.76 -3.92
CA CYS A 12 -3.63 11.19 -3.94
C CYS A 12 -5.14 11.53 -3.88
N ASP A 13 -6.03 10.59 -4.22
CA ASP A 13 -7.49 10.76 -4.05
C ASP A 13 -7.94 10.46 -2.61
N CYS A 14 -7.13 9.72 -1.83
CA CYS A 14 -7.43 9.30 -0.47
C CYS A 14 -6.69 10.11 0.60
N GLU A 15 -5.50 10.63 0.27
CA GLU A 15 -4.61 11.34 1.18
C GLU A 15 -4.29 12.73 0.62
N SER A 16 -4.78 13.76 1.30
CA SER A 16 -4.75 15.15 0.84
C SER A 16 -3.35 15.74 0.61
N ASN A 17 -2.31 15.08 1.12
CA ASN A 17 -0.92 15.52 1.04
C ASN A 17 -0.05 14.57 0.20
N ALA A 18 -0.65 13.59 -0.48
CA ALA A 18 0.08 12.64 -1.32
C ALA A 18 0.04 13.07 -2.79
N ASP A 19 1.20 13.19 -3.42
CA ASP A 19 1.32 13.41 -4.87
C ASP A 19 1.39 12.08 -5.65
N ASN A 20 1.35 10.94 -4.94
CA ASN A 20 1.44 9.63 -5.55
C ASN A 20 0.15 9.32 -6.34
N THR A 21 0.31 9.17 -7.66
CA THR A 21 -0.78 8.93 -8.60
C THR A 21 -1.13 7.44 -8.76
N LEU A 22 -0.33 6.54 -8.19
CA LEU A 22 -0.61 5.11 -8.15
C LEU A 22 -1.79 4.82 -7.22
N THR A 23 -2.48 3.71 -7.49
CA THR A 23 -3.37 3.10 -6.50
C THR A 23 -2.59 2.50 -5.34
N TYR A 24 -3.23 2.28 -4.19
CA TYR A 24 -2.58 1.56 -3.10
C TYR A 24 -2.11 0.16 -3.53
N ARG A 25 -2.89 -0.55 -4.35
CA ARG A 25 -2.49 -1.86 -4.90
C ARG A 25 -1.23 -1.76 -5.74
N GLU A 26 -1.19 -0.82 -6.68
CA GLU A 26 -0.04 -0.62 -7.57
C GLU A 26 1.20 -0.20 -6.78
N PHE A 27 1.04 0.72 -5.81
CA PHE A 27 2.12 1.12 -4.91
C PHE A 27 2.68 -0.09 -4.17
N ILE A 28 1.82 -0.89 -3.52
CA ILE A 28 2.25 -2.09 -2.80
C ILE A 28 2.97 -3.06 -3.74
N ARG A 29 2.46 -3.30 -4.95
CA ARG A 29 3.11 -4.22 -5.91
C ARG A 29 4.46 -3.70 -6.40
N ALA A 30 4.59 -2.40 -6.62
CA ALA A 30 5.84 -1.77 -7.00
C ALA A 30 6.87 -1.89 -5.87
N SER A 31 6.46 -1.63 -4.62
CA SER A 31 7.31 -1.78 -3.44
C SER A 31 7.73 -3.24 -3.22
N GLU A 32 6.81 -4.20 -3.35
CA GLU A 32 7.14 -5.63 -3.27
C GLU A 32 8.20 -6.02 -4.32
N GLU A 33 8.12 -5.49 -5.54
CA GLU A 33 9.13 -5.73 -6.58
C GLU A 33 10.46 -5.05 -6.26
N GLU A 34 10.44 -3.79 -5.80
CA GLU A 34 11.64 -3.02 -5.46
C GLU A 34 12.44 -3.63 -4.30
N PHE A 35 11.75 -4.19 -3.31
CA PHE A 35 12.37 -4.86 -2.16
C PHE A 35 12.50 -6.38 -2.33
N GLU A 36 12.28 -6.91 -3.54
CA GLU A 36 12.37 -8.35 -3.87
C GLU A 36 11.52 -9.25 -2.96
N MET A 37 10.35 -8.77 -2.54
CA MET A 37 9.41 -9.45 -1.66
C MET A 37 8.44 -10.37 -2.42
N GLU A 38 7.92 -11.38 -1.74
CA GLU A 38 6.82 -12.18 -2.28
C GLU A 38 5.51 -11.38 -2.30
N LYS A 39 4.72 -11.59 -3.36
CA LYS A 39 3.42 -10.91 -3.54
C LYS A 39 2.41 -11.36 -2.51
N SER A 40 2.00 -10.44 -1.65
CA SER A 40 1.01 -10.69 -0.61
C SER A 40 -0.41 -10.79 -1.18
N ASN A 41 -1.28 -11.59 -0.56
CA ASN A 41 -2.69 -11.68 -0.93
C ASN A 41 -3.52 -10.58 -0.26
N LEU A 42 -3.45 -9.37 -0.83
CA LEU A 42 -4.11 -8.17 -0.32
C LEU A 42 -5.64 -8.33 -0.21
N ASP A 43 -6.25 -9.11 -1.10
CA ASP A 43 -7.69 -9.34 -1.11
C ASP A 43 -8.15 -10.24 0.07
N SER A 44 -7.22 -10.98 0.68
CA SER A 44 -7.50 -11.79 1.87
C SER A 44 -7.20 -11.07 3.18
N MET A 45 -6.44 -9.97 3.13
CA MET A 45 -6.12 -9.16 4.31
C MET A 45 -7.34 -8.36 4.80
N ASN A 46 -7.48 -8.22 6.10
CA ASN A 46 -8.40 -7.26 6.72
C ASN A 46 -7.75 -5.85 6.79
N GLU A 47 -8.48 -4.85 7.29
CA GLU A 47 -7.99 -3.47 7.33
C GLU A 47 -6.77 -3.27 8.24
N GLU A 48 -6.71 -3.99 9.37
CA GLU A 48 -5.57 -3.95 10.28
C GLU A 48 -4.34 -4.58 9.62
N GLU A 49 -4.50 -5.72 8.97
CA GLU A 49 -3.43 -6.40 8.23
C GLU A 49 -2.91 -5.55 7.07
N LEU A 50 -3.80 -4.93 6.29
CA LEU A 50 -3.43 -4.00 5.21
C LEU A 50 -2.66 -2.80 5.74
N LYS A 51 -3.12 -2.22 6.86
CA LYS A 51 -2.44 -1.09 7.49
C LYS A 51 -1.05 -1.49 7.98
N ASN A 52 -0.94 -2.59 8.72
CA ASN A 52 0.36 -3.09 9.19
C ASN A 52 1.31 -3.40 8.03
N TYR A 53 0.78 -3.85 6.90
CA TYR A 53 1.58 -4.13 5.71
C TYR A 53 2.11 -2.85 5.04
N LEU A 54 1.29 -1.80 4.94
CA LEU A 54 1.74 -0.49 4.48
C LEU A 54 2.76 0.13 5.45
N ASP A 55 2.51 0.08 6.76
CA ASP A 55 3.45 0.57 7.77
C ASP A 55 4.81 -0.15 7.66
N PHE A 56 4.81 -1.45 7.29
CA PHE A 56 6.03 -2.19 7.01
C PHE A 56 6.74 -1.73 5.72
N ILE A 57 6.00 -1.47 4.64
CA ILE A 57 6.58 -0.92 3.39
C ILE A 57 7.17 0.47 3.63
N ASP A 58 6.47 1.34 4.36
CA ASP A 58 6.97 2.68 4.71
C ASP A 58 8.27 2.58 5.52
N TYR A 59 8.34 1.65 6.48
CA TYR A 59 9.57 1.36 7.22
C TYR A 59 10.74 0.93 6.32
N LEU A 60 10.48 0.19 5.24
CA LEU A 60 11.52 -0.20 4.29
C LEU A 60 12.05 1.00 3.48
N TYR A 61 11.22 1.99 3.17
CA TYR A 61 11.65 3.21 2.48
C TYR A 61 12.39 4.21 3.39
N GLU A 62 12.12 4.20 4.69
CA GLU A 62 12.85 5.02 5.68
C GLU A 62 14.24 4.45 6.05
N LYS A 63 14.56 3.24 5.59
CA LYS A 63 15.79 2.49 5.88
C LYS A 63 16.88 2.68 4.85
#